data_AF-A0AB33IWL4-F1
#
_entry.id   AF-A0AB33IWL4-F1
#
_cell.length_a   1.000
_cell.length_b   1.000
_cell.length_c   1.000
_cell.angle_alpha   90.00
_cell.angle_beta   90.00
_cell.angle_gamma   90.00
#
_symmetry.space_group_name_H-M   'P 1'
#
loop_
_entity.id
_entity.type
_entity.pdbx_description
1 polymer ?
#
loop_
_entity_poly.entity_id
_entity_poly.type
_entity_poly.pdbx_seq_one_letter_code
_entity_poly.pdbx_strand_id
1 'polypeptide(L)'
;MSALAMEQGAMTVANTKMKQWEQKYNSYLKTASGYASAIKAATTLYADGLQTLMALWEVHTACRVNPQGIASSISMNNLYMETAAEFVRTYRVMRNVIAKGGEGNMLNGAERTQMLWNLANSLDLLNRKLRRLSISITMYSFGDVWDRAISGKINKSNKMLARESAKRMRRAISNVAKFYKYRQTNKPWGQ
;
A
#
# COMPACT_ATOMS: atom_id res chain seq x y z
N MET A 1 -24.75 11.89 67.88
CA MET A 1 -24.77 10.59 67.16
C MET A 1 -25.63 10.64 65.89
N SER A 2 -26.82 11.27 65.88
CA SER A 2 -27.71 11.33 64.71
C SER A 2 -27.22 12.24 63.56
N ALA A 3 -26.59 13.37 63.86
CA ALA A 3 -26.11 14.32 62.83
C ALA A 3 -24.99 13.74 61.95
N LEU A 4 -24.01 13.05 62.54
CA LEU A 4 -22.90 12.37 61.84
C LEU A 4 -23.38 11.25 60.90
N ALA A 5 -24.44 10.52 61.28
CA ALA A 5 -25.02 9.46 60.45
C ALA A 5 -25.78 10.00 59.24
N MET A 6 -26.47 11.14 59.39
CA MET A 6 -27.12 11.83 58.26
C MET A 6 -26.10 12.43 57.27
N GLU A 7 -25.00 12.98 57.79
CA GLU A 7 -23.90 13.51 56.97
C GLU A 7 -23.19 12.42 56.16
N GLN A 8 -22.93 11.26 56.79
CA GLN A 8 -22.39 10.08 56.10
C GLN A 8 -23.37 9.51 55.05
N GLY A 9 -24.67 9.53 55.31
CA GLY A 9 -25.71 9.16 54.33
C GLY A 9 -25.77 10.11 53.14
N ALA A 10 -25.66 11.42 53.36
CA ALA A 10 -25.59 12.41 52.29
C ALA A 10 -24.30 12.24 51.45
N MET A 11 -23.19 11.91 52.10
CA MET A 11 -21.89 11.71 51.45
C MET A 11 -21.85 10.44 50.58
N THR A 12 -22.52 9.36 50.99
CA THR A 12 -22.62 8.13 50.17
C THR A 12 -23.51 8.32 48.93
N VAL A 13 -24.61 9.09 49.05
CA VAL A 13 -25.47 9.45 47.92
C VAL A 13 -24.73 10.36 46.94
N ALA A 14 -23.99 11.36 47.43
CA ALA A 14 -23.16 12.22 46.60
C ALA A 14 -22.07 11.44 45.87
N ASN A 15 -21.39 10.51 46.55
CA ASN A 15 -20.36 9.66 45.95
C ASN A 15 -20.92 8.75 44.85
N THR A 16 -22.12 8.20 45.05
CA THR A 16 -22.81 7.38 44.06
C THR A 16 -23.16 8.18 42.79
N LYS A 17 -23.64 9.43 42.96
CA LYS A 17 -23.89 10.35 41.85
C LYS A 17 -22.58 10.71 41.12
N MET A 18 -21.51 11.01 41.84
CA MET A 18 -20.19 11.29 41.26
C MET A 18 -19.69 10.12 40.41
N LYS A 19 -19.84 8.88 40.89
CA LYS A 19 -19.47 7.67 40.15
C LYS A 19 -20.29 7.50 38.86
N GLN A 20 -21.57 7.84 38.87
CA GLN A 20 -22.40 7.84 37.65
C GLN A 20 -21.96 8.91 36.64
N TRP A 21 -21.55 10.09 37.11
CA TRP A 21 -21.03 11.15 36.25
C TRP A 21 -19.71 10.76 35.62
N GLU A 22 -18.81 10.15 36.39
CA GLU A 22 -17.55 9.60 35.91
C GLU A 22 -17.76 8.53 34.84
N GLN A 23 -18.71 7.61 35.06
CA GLN A 23 -19.07 6.58 34.08
C GLN A 23 -19.60 7.17 32.77
N LYS A 24 -20.52 8.16 32.86
CA LYS A 24 -21.05 8.85 31.68
C LYS A 24 -19.94 9.60 30.94
N TYR A 25 -19.08 10.32 31.66
CA TYR A 25 -17.95 11.04 31.09
C TYR A 25 -16.96 10.11 30.39
N ASN A 26 -16.61 9.00 31.02
CA ASN A 26 -15.76 7.97 30.42
C ASN A 26 -16.42 7.35 29.16
N SER A 27 -17.74 7.12 29.19
CA SER A 27 -18.48 6.67 28.00
C SER A 27 -18.41 7.69 26.85
N TYR A 28 -18.54 8.98 27.13
CA TYR A 28 -18.39 10.03 26.13
C TYR A 28 -16.97 10.09 25.55
N LEU A 29 -15.93 10.03 26.40
CA LEU A 29 -14.54 10.00 25.94
C LEU A 29 -14.23 8.77 25.09
N LYS A 30 -14.75 7.60 25.46
CA LYS A 30 -14.63 6.38 24.64
C LYS A 30 -15.33 6.52 23.29
N THR A 31 -16.49 7.17 23.26
CA THR A 31 -17.24 7.40 22.03
C THR A 31 -16.53 8.38 21.11
N ALA A 32 -16.08 9.52 21.63
CA ALA A 32 -15.33 10.53 20.87
C ALA A 32 -13.98 9.98 20.35
N SER A 33 -13.24 9.24 21.17
CA SER A 33 -12.01 8.56 20.74
C SER A 33 -12.28 7.46 19.71
N GLY A 34 -13.40 6.75 19.83
CA GLY A 34 -13.92 5.83 18.81
C GLY A 34 -14.13 6.49 17.45
N TYR A 35 -14.85 7.62 17.39
CA TYR A 35 -15.02 8.38 16.15
C TYR A 35 -13.70 8.87 15.56
N ALA A 36 -12.83 9.44 16.38
CA ALA A 36 -11.52 9.92 15.92
C ALA A 36 -10.64 8.79 15.35
N SER A 37 -10.63 7.63 16.00
CA SER A 37 -9.91 6.45 15.50
C SER A 37 -10.48 5.90 14.19
N ALA A 38 -11.81 5.91 14.02
CA ALA A 38 -12.46 5.51 12.78
C ALA A 38 -12.10 6.45 11.61
N ILE A 39 -12.13 7.77 11.84
CA ILE A 39 -11.71 8.76 10.84
C ILE A 39 -10.24 8.58 10.49
N LYS A 40 -9.36 8.39 11.48
CA LYS A 40 -7.94 8.11 11.26
C LYS A 40 -7.75 6.89 10.35
N ALA A 41 -8.44 5.78 10.65
CA ALA A 41 -8.36 4.56 9.86
C ALA A 41 -8.87 4.75 8.41
N ALA A 42 -9.93 5.53 8.21
CA ALA A 42 -10.44 5.87 6.89
C ALA A 42 -9.44 6.71 6.09
N THR A 43 -8.84 7.74 6.70
CA THR A 43 -7.83 8.59 6.06
C THR A 43 -6.57 7.80 5.69
N THR A 44 -6.11 6.90 6.55
CA THR A 44 -4.96 6.05 6.24
C THR A 44 -5.25 5.11 5.07
N LEU A 45 -6.43 4.48 5.04
CA LEU A 45 -6.81 3.60 3.95
C LEU A 45 -6.95 4.35 2.62
N TYR A 46 -7.49 5.58 2.66
CA TYR A 46 -7.54 6.46 1.50
C TYR A 46 -6.15 6.80 0.98
N ALA A 47 -5.22 7.16 1.87
CA ALA A 47 -3.83 7.42 1.51
C ALA A 47 -3.16 6.18 0.89
N ASP A 48 -3.36 4.99 1.45
CA ASP A 48 -2.85 3.73 0.90
C ASP A 48 -3.42 3.42 -0.50
N GLY A 49 -4.70 3.72 -0.71
CA GLY A 49 -5.35 3.65 -2.01
C GLY A 49 -4.73 4.59 -3.04
N LEU A 50 -4.49 5.86 -2.68
CA LEU A 50 -3.80 6.82 -3.54
C LEU A 50 -2.38 6.38 -3.90
N GLN A 51 -1.63 5.80 -2.94
CA GLN A 51 -0.31 5.24 -3.22
C GLN A 51 -0.37 4.10 -4.25
N THR A 52 -1.44 3.30 -4.21
CA THR A 52 -1.68 2.23 -5.19
C THR A 52 -1.98 2.78 -6.58
N LEU A 53 -2.81 3.82 -6.68
CA LEU A 53 -3.06 4.52 -7.94
C LEU A 53 -1.80 5.17 -8.51
N MET A 54 -0.96 5.76 -7.65
CA MET A 54 0.34 6.28 -8.05
C MET A 54 1.25 5.17 -8.58
N ALA A 55 1.33 4.02 -7.90
CA ALA A 55 2.17 2.90 -8.34
C ALA A 55 1.70 2.34 -9.69
N LEU A 56 0.38 2.24 -9.92
CA LEU A 56 -0.19 1.88 -11.23
C LEU A 56 0.17 2.89 -12.32
N TRP A 57 0.10 4.18 -12.01
CA TRP A 57 0.49 5.24 -12.93
C TRP A 57 2.00 5.20 -13.26
N GLU A 58 2.85 4.86 -12.29
CA GLU A 58 4.28 4.65 -12.54
C GLU A 58 4.51 3.46 -13.48
N VAL A 59 3.76 2.36 -13.35
CA VAL A 59 3.81 1.25 -14.32
C VAL A 59 3.36 1.71 -15.71
N HIS A 60 2.26 2.46 -15.81
CA HIS A 60 1.79 3.00 -17.09
C HIS A 60 2.86 3.90 -17.77
N THR A 61 3.47 4.78 -16.99
CA THR A 61 4.55 5.67 -17.46
C THR A 61 5.76 4.85 -17.94
N ALA A 62 6.14 3.81 -17.20
CA ALA A 62 7.23 2.92 -17.60
C ALA A 62 6.96 2.24 -18.94
N CYS A 63 5.73 1.74 -19.16
CA CYS A 63 5.29 1.17 -20.43
C CYS A 63 5.37 2.18 -21.58
N ARG A 64 5.00 3.44 -21.33
CA ARG A 64 5.06 4.52 -22.33
C ARG A 64 6.50 4.88 -22.71
N VAL A 65 7.38 4.95 -21.72
CA VAL A 65 8.79 5.33 -21.91
C VAL A 65 9.60 4.22 -22.57
N ASN A 66 9.32 2.96 -22.23
CA ASN A 66 10.02 1.79 -22.76
C ASN A 66 9.05 0.66 -23.12
N PRO A 67 8.36 0.74 -24.28
CA PRO A 67 7.35 -0.24 -24.66
C PRO A 67 7.91 -1.65 -24.86
N GLN A 68 9.12 -1.79 -25.42
CA GLN A 68 9.82 -3.08 -25.51
C GLN A 68 10.15 -3.70 -24.14
N GLY A 69 10.22 -2.86 -23.09
CA GLY A 69 10.48 -3.28 -21.72
C GLY A 69 9.38 -4.17 -21.16
N ILE A 70 8.14 -4.06 -21.66
CA ILE A 70 7.01 -4.91 -21.28
C ILE A 70 7.34 -6.38 -21.55
N ALA A 71 7.56 -6.72 -22.82
CA ALA A 71 7.88 -8.08 -23.25
C ALA A 71 9.24 -8.55 -22.69
N SER A 72 10.22 -7.65 -22.63
CA SER A 72 11.54 -7.97 -22.11
C SER A 72 11.51 -8.33 -20.61
N SER A 73 10.71 -7.62 -19.81
CA SER A 73 10.52 -7.91 -18.40
C SER A 73 9.87 -9.27 -18.16
N ILE A 74 8.85 -9.63 -18.96
CA ILE A 74 8.19 -10.95 -18.87
C ILE A 74 9.21 -12.09 -19.06
N SER A 75 10.08 -11.98 -20.06
CA SER A 75 11.10 -13.00 -20.32
C SER A 75 12.23 -12.99 -19.28
N MET A 76 12.43 -11.87 -18.57
CA MET A 76 13.53 -11.70 -17.64
C MET A 76 13.21 -12.13 -16.22
N ASN A 77 11.94 -12.06 -15.81
CA ASN A 77 11.55 -12.29 -14.43
C ASN A 77 10.10 -12.77 -14.31
N ASN A 78 9.79 -13.34 -13.15
CA ASN A 78 8.44 -13.75 -12.78
C ASN A 78 7.60 -12.57 -12.26
N LEU A 79 8.13 -11.35 -12.27
CA LEU A 79 7.53 -10.20 -11.58
C LEU A 79 6.17 -9.82 -12.17
N TYR A 80 5.98 -10.01 -13.47
CA TYR A 80 4.68 -9.82 -14.11
C TYR A 80 3.62 -10.74 -13.50
N MET A 81 3.90 -12.05 -13.43
CA MET A 81 2.99 -13.03 -12.86
C MET A 81 2.78 -12.83 -11.35
N GLU A 82 3.84 -12.51 -10.61
CA GLU A 82 3.75 -12.18 -9.19
C GLU A 82 2.89 -10.93 -8.95
N THR A 83 3.05 -9.88 -9.77
CA THR A 83 2.27 -8.64 -9.64
C THR A 83 0.80 -8.89 -9.95
N ALA A 84 0.49 -9.70 -10.97
CA ALA A 84 -0.88 -10.07 -11.29
C ALA A 84 -1.53 -10.89 -10.16
N ALA A 85 -0.80 -11.85 -9.60
CA ALA A 85 -1.28 -12.64 -8.46
C ALA A 85 -1.54 -11.77 -7.22
N GLU A 86 -0.64 -10.83 -6.90
CA GLU A 86 -0.85 -9.90 -5.79
C GLU A 86 -2.05 -8.97 -6.05
N PHE A 87 -2.26 -8.51 -7.28
CA PHE A 87 -3.41 -7.69 -7.61
C PHE A 87 -4.74 -8.43 -7.33
N VAL A 88 -4.83 -9.70 -7.74
CA VAL A 88 -6.01 -10.54 -7.48
C VAL A 88 -6.19 -10.81 -5.97
N ARG A 89 -5.09 -11.00 -5.24
CA ARG A 89 -5.12 -11.17 -3.77
C ARG A 89 -5.66 -9.92 -3.08
N THR A 90 -5.11 -8.76 -3.36
CA THR A 90 -5.55 -7.47 -2.80
C THR A 90 -7.00 -7.18 -3.15
N TYR A 91 -7.41 -7.45 -4.39
CA TYR A 91 -8.82 -7.34 -4.81
C TYR A 91 -9.75 -8.22 -3.97
N ARG A 92 -9.37 -9.49 -3.74
CA ARG A 92 -10.14 -10.41 -2.90
C ARG A 92 -10.25 -9.94 -1.46
N VAL A 93 -9.15 -9.44 -0.87
CA VAL A 93 -9.15 -8.85 0.48
C VAL A 93 -10.08 -7.64 0.53
N MET A 94 -9.97 -6.72 -0.42
CA MET A 94 -10.83 -5.53 -0.51
C MET A 94 -12.31 -5.91 -0.63
N ARG A 95 -12.65 -6.87 -1.50
CA ARG A 95 -14.03 -7.37 -1.65
C ARG A 95 -14.57 -7.96 -0.34
N ASN A 96 -13.74 -8.71 0.39
CA ASN A 96 -14.13 -9.29 1.68
C ASN A 96 -14.38 -8.20 2.73
N VAL A 97 -13.56 -7.15 2.77
CA VAL A 97 -13.76 -5.99 3.66
C VAL A 97 -15.08 -5.28 3.34
N ILE A 98 -15.40 -5.07 2.07
CA ILE A 98 -16.65 -4.42 1.64
C ILE A 98 -17.87 -5.29 2.01
N ALA A 99 -17.83 -6.58 1.69
CA ALA A 99 -18.94 -7.50 1.98
C ALA A 99 -19.23 -7.62 3.49
N LYS A 100 -18.17 -7.61 4.32
CA LYS A 100 -18.30 -7.69 5.78
C LYS A 100 -18.50 -6.35 6.47
N GLY A 101 -18.34 -5.24 5.76
CA GLY A 101 -18.56 -3.88 6.26
C GLY A 101 -19.99 -3.34 6.08
N GLY A 102 -20.90 -4.11 5.47
CA GLY A 102 -22.30 -3.74 5.27
C GLY A 102 -23.18 -3.86 6.52
N GLU A 103 -24.35 -3.21 6.51
CA GLU A 103 -25.27 -3.07 7.67
C GLU A 103 -25.70 -4.39 8.33
N GLY A 104 -25.66 -5.51 7.60
CA GLY A 104 -26.03 -6.84 8.10
C GLY A 104 -24.90 -7.63 8.79
N ASN A 105 -23.65 -7.15 8.79
CA ASN A 105 -22.51 -7.86 9.37
C ASN A 105 -21.98 -7.12 10.62
N MET A 106 -22.41 -7.54 11.80
CA MET A 106 -21.88 -7.08 13.08
C MET A 106 -20.48 -7.66 13.33
N LEU A 107 -19.45 -7.12 12.67
CA LEU A 107 -18.06 -7.39 13.05
C LEU A 107 -17.78 -6.80 14.43
N ASN A 108 -17.12 -7.57 15.30
CA ASN A 108 -16.59 -7.00 16.53
C ASN A 108 -15.40 -6.05 16.23
N GLY A 109 -15.00 -5.22 17.20
CA GLY A 109 -13.93 -4.25 17.02
C GLY A 109 -12.58 -4.87 16.63
N ALA A 110 -12.28 -6.08 17.11
CA ALA A 110 -11.04 -6.79 16.81
C ALA A 110 -11.04 -7.34 15.37
N GLU A 111 -12.14 -7.97 14.94
CA GLU A 111 -12.31 -8.50 13.58
C GLU A 111 -12.24 -7.39 12.52
N ARG A 112 -12.86 -6.23 12.80
CA ARG A 112 -12.78 -5.06 11.93
C ARG A 112 -11.34 -4.54 11.81
N THR A 113 -10.63 -4.46 12.93
CA THR A 113 -9.23 -4.00 12.95
C THR A 113 -8.33 -4.95 12.18
N GLN A 114 -8.49 -6.27 12.38
CA GLN A 114 -7.71 -7.29 11.67
C GLN A 114 -7.97 -7.26 10.16
N MET A 115 -9.22 -7.04 9.73
CA MET A 115 -9.56 -6.91 8.31
C MET A 115 -8.94 -5.67 7.67
N LEU A 116 -9.03 -4.52 8.32
CA LEU A 116 -8.41 -3.29 7.83
C LEU A 116 -6.89 -3.40 7.77
N TRP A 117 -6.27 -4.04 8.76
CA TRP A 117 -4.84 -4.30 8.79
C TRP A 117 -4.40 -5.22 7.64
N ASN A 118 -5.15 -6.31 7.41
CA ASN A 118 -4.90 -7.21 6.28
C ASN A 118 -5.03 -6.47 4.93
N LEU A 119 -6.00 -5.56 4.79
CA LEU A 119 -6.16 -4.74 3.61
C LEU A 119 -4.97 -3.81 3.40
N ALA A 120 -4.57 -3.06 4.44
CA ALA A 120 -3.41 -2.16 4.39
C ALA A 120 -2.12 -2.92 3.98
N ASN A 121 -1.88 -4.09 4.58
CA ASN A 121 -0.74 -4.93 4.21
C ASN A 121 -0.79 -5.41 2.77
N SER A 122 -1.97 -5.82 2.29
CA SER A 122 -2.14 -6.26 0.90
C SER A 122 -1.92 -5.12 -0.10
N LEU A 123 -2.28 -3.88 0.26
CA LEU A 123 -2.02 -2.69 -0.55
C LEU A 123 -0.52 -2.36 -0.56
N ASP A 124 0.18 -2.40 0.59
CA ASP A 124 1.62 -2.18 0.64
C ASP A 124 2.40 -3.21 -0.19
N LEU A 125 2.04 -4.49 -0.07
CA LEU A 125 2.69 -5.54 -0.87
C LEU A 125 2.45 -5.33 -2.37
N LEU A 126 1.22 -5.01 -2.76
CA LEU A 126 0.88 -4.68 -4.15
C LEU A 126 1.69 -3.48 -4.65
N ASN A 127 1.80 -2.41 -3.85
CA ASN A 127 2.56 -1.21 -4.17
C ASN A 127 4.03 -1.53 -4.44
N ARG A 128 4.64 -2.35 -3.59
CA ARG A 128 6.03 -2.80 -3.79
C ARG A 128 6.19 -3.58 -5.10
N LYS A 129 5.26 -4.49 -5.42
CA LYS A 129 5.30 -5.27 -6.68
C LYS A 129 5.14 -4.37 -7.90
N LEU A 130 4.16 -3.46 -7.89
CA LEU A 130 3.93 -2.50 -8.96
C LEU A 130 5.14 -1.59 -9.21
N ARG A 131 5.74 -1.03 -8.15
CA ARG A 131 6.95 -0.19 -8.29
C ARG A 131 8.15 -0.98 -8.79
N ARG A 132 8.32 -2.22 -8.33
CA ARG A 132 9.37 -3.10 -8.87
C ARG A 132 9.13 -3.40 -10.35
N LEU A 133 7.87 -3.57 -10.74
CA LEU A 133 7.48 -3.83 -12.12
C LEU A 133 7.77 -2.62 -13.01
N SER A 134 7.45 -1.40 -12.57
CA SER A 134 7.77 -0.18 -13.31
C SER A 134 9.28 -0.03 -13.53
N ILE A 135 10.10 -0.29 -12.49
CA ILE A 135 11.57 -0.29 -12.62
C ILE A 135 12.02 -1.37 -13.60
N SER A 136 11.48 -2.59 -13.51
CA SER A 136 11.83 -3.67 -14.44
C SER A 136 11.56 -3.26 -15.90
N ILE A 137 10.39 -2.71 -16.17
CA ILE A 137 9.98 -2.30 -17.52
C ILE A 137 10.87 -1.16 -18.03
N THR A 138 11.24 -0.19 -17.19
CA THR A 138 12.14 0.91 -17.63
C THR A 138 13.56 0.43 -17.96
N MET A 139 14.03 -0.64 -17.32
CA MET A 139 15.42 -1.11 -17.39
C MET A 139 15.68 -2.09 -18.54
N TYR A 140 14.79 -3.07 -18.76
CA TYR A 140 15.05 -4.17 -19.69
C TYR A 140 14.79 -3.83 -21.15
N SER A 141 15.54 -4.47 -22.04
CA SER A 141 15.37 -4.41 -23.50
C SER A 141 15.51 -5.79 -24.12
N PHE A 142 15.12 -5.95 -25.39
CA PHE A 142 15.31 -7.21 -26.11
C PHE A 142 16.78 -7.60 -26.26
N GLY A 143 17.71 -6.64 -26.24
CA GLY A 143 19.14 -6.93 -26.18
C GLY A 143 19.51 -7.71 -24.91
N ASP A 144 18.92 -7.35 -23.77
CA ASP A 144 19.15 -8.07 -22.51
C ASP A 144 18.55 -9.48 -22.54
N VAL A 145 17.41 -9.66 -23.23
CA VAL A 145 16.79 -10.97 -23.51
C VAL A 145 17.70 -11.85 -24.35
N TRP A 146 18.21 -11.28 -25.43
CA TRP A 146 19.13 -11.97 -26.30
C TRP A 146 20.41 -12.36 -25.57
N ASP A 147 21.04 -11.43 -24.85
CA ASP A 147 22.27 -11.67 -24.09
C ASP A 147 22.12 -12.80 -23.06
N ARG A 148 20.96 -12.91 -22.41
CA ARG A 148 20.66 -14.04 -21.52
C ARG A 148 20.50 -15.36 -22.27
N ALA A 149 19.86 -15.36 -23.44
CA ALA A 149 19.62 -16.57 -24.22
C ALA A 149 20.90 -17.18 -24.83
N ILE A 150 21.89 -16.33 -25.14
CA ILE A 150 23.21 -16.74 -25.66
C ILE A 150 24.27 -16.89 -24.57
N SER A 151 23.95 -16.58 -23.31
CA SER A 151 24.87 -16.71 -22.19
C SER A 151 25.37 -18.15 -22.08
N GLY A 152 26.69 -18.33 -22.04
CA GLY A 152 27.33 -19.66 -22.02
C GLY A 152 27.39 -20.38 -23.37
N LYS A 153 26.71 -19.88 -24.41
CA LYS A 153 26.80 -20.42 -25.78
C LYS A 153 27.89 -19.74 -26.62
N ILE A 154 28.33 -18.55 -26.21
CA ILE A 154 29.38 -17.77 -26.86
C ILE A 154 30.39 -17.35 -25.80
N ASN A 155 31.68 -17.60 -26.08
CA ASN A 155 32.77 -17.11 -25.24
C ASN A 155 32.93 -15.60 -25.40
N LYS A 156 32.41 -14.83 -24.45
CA LYS A 156 32.57 -13.37 -24.40
C LYS A 156 33.82 -13.00 -23.60
N SER A 157 34.68 -12.15 -24.16
CA SER A 157 35.82 -11.59 -23.42
C SER A 157 35.38 -10.55 -22.39
N ASN A 158 36.19 -10.33 -21.35
CA ASN A 158 35.92 -9.32 -20.32
C ASN A 158 35.68 -7.91 -20.91
N LYS A 159 36.40 -7.57 -21.99
CA LYS A 159 36.21 -6.30 -22.70
C LYS A 159 34.82 -6.18 -23.34
N MET A 160 34.30 -7.27 -23.92
CA MET A 160 32.96 -7.29 -24.51
C MET A 160 31.88 -7.18 -23.43
N LEU A 161 32.00 -7.94 -22.34
CA LEU A 161 31.08 -7.87 -21.20
C LEU A 161 31.03 -6.46 -20.58
N ALA A 162 32.18 -5.80 -20.43
CA ALA A 162 32.25 -4.43 -19.94
C ALA A 162 31.53 -3.44 -20.88
N ARG A 163 31.71 -3.59 -22.20
CA ARG A 163 31.07 -2.72 -23.20
C ARG A 163 29.55 -2.91 -23.24
N GLU A 164 29.08 -4.15 -23.18
CA GLU A 164 27.64 -4.47 -23.12
C GLU A 164 27.00 -3.91 -21.84
N SER A 165 27.65 -4.10 -20.69
CA SER A 165 27.19 -3.56 -19.40
C SER A 165 27.10 -2.03 -19.44
N ALA A 166 28.11 -1.35 -19.98
CA ALA A 166 28.10 0.10 -20.15
C ALA A 166 26.96 0.56 -21.08
N LYS A 167 26.71 -0.15 -22.18
CA LYS A 167 25.60 0.14 -23.10
C LYS A 167 24.24 -0.02 -22.42
N ARG A 168 24.06 -1.09 -21.64
CA ARG A 168 22.87 -1.33 -20.84
C ARG A 168 22.64 -0.20 -19.82
N MET A 169 23.67 0.18 -19.10
CA MET A 169 23.61 1.26 -18.11
C MET A 169 23.21 2.60 -18.75
N ARG A 170 23.83 3.00 -19.87
CA ARG A 170 23.48 4.24 -20.58
C ARG A 170 22.01 4.27 -21.01
N ARG A 171 21.51 3.15 -21.53
CA ARG A 171 20.09 3.02 -21.93
C ARG A 171 19.15 3.14 -20.74
N ALA A 172 19.45 2.43 -19.65
CA ALA A 172 18.70 2.48 -18.41
C ALA A 172 18.61 3.92 -17.86
N ILE A 173 19.75 4.63 -17.79
CA ILE A 173 19.79 6.02 -17.35
C ILE A 173 18.94 6.92 -18.26
N SER A 174 19.03 6.74 -19.58
CA SER A 174 18.22 7.51 -20.53
C SER A 174 16.71 7.29 -20.33
N ASN A 175 16.29 6.04 -20.13
CA ASN A 175 14.89 5.71 -19.86
C ASN A 175 14.41 6.28 -18.52
N VAL A 176 15.23 6.19 -17.47
CA VAL A 176 14.91 6.77 -16.16
C VAL A 176 14.80 8.29 -16.24
N ALA A 177 15.69 8.97 -16.96
CA ALA A 177 15.59 10.41 -17.16
C ALA A 177 14.28 10.80 -17.87
N LYS A 178 13.87 10.04 -18.90
CA LYS A 178 12.57 10.24 -19.59
C LYS A 178 11.40 9.99 -18.63
N PHE A 179 11.48 8.96 -17.80
CA PHE A 179 10.46 8.66 -16.80
C PHE A 179 10.28 9.81 -15.81
N TYR A 180 11.36 10.32 -15.21
CA TYR A 180 11.29 11.44 -14.28
C TYR A 180 10.83 12.74 -14.94
N LYS A 181 11.27 13.00 -16.17
CA LYS A 181 10.78 14.14 -16.96
C LYS A 181 9.26 14.04 -17.18
N TYR A 182 8.75 12.85 -17.50
CA TYR A 182 7.31 12.64 -17.66
C TYR A 182 6.55 12.87 -16.34
N ARG A 183 7.11 12.39 -15.22
CA ARG A 183 6.55 12.59 -13.87
C ARG A 183 6.53 14.04 -13.40
N GLN A 184 7.51 14.84 -13.78
CA GLN A 184 7.49 16.28 -13.47
C GLN A 184 6.47 17.04 -14.32
N THR A 185 6.26 16.62 -15.57
CA THR A 185 5.38 17.31 -16.52
C THR A 185 3.93 16.87 -16.45
N ASN A 186 3.66 15.66 -15.98
CA ASN A 186 2.32 15.09 -15.87
C ASN A 186 2.09 14.64 -14.42
N LYS A 187 1.24 15.37 -13.68
CA LYS A 187 0.85 14.98 -12.33
C LYS A 187 -0.23 13.88 -12.42
N PRO A 188 -0.11 12.77 -11.66
CA PRO A 188 -0.99 11.63 -11.80
C PRO A 188 -2.41 11.89 -11.28
N TRP A 189 -2.58 12.53 -10.12
CA TRP A 189 -3.86 12.81 -9.48
C TRP A 189 -3.74 14.00 -8.51
N GLY A 190 -4.77 14.84 -8.40
CA GLY A 190 -4.90 15.92 -7.41
C GLY A 190 -4.00 17.15 -7.64
N GLN A 191 -4.54 18.15 -8.33
CA GLN A 191 -4.35 19.55 -7.92
C GLN A 191 -5.61 19.99 -7.20
#